data_AF-A0A9K3PCR8-F1
#
_entry.id   AF-A0A9K3PCR8-F1
#
_cell.length_a   1.000
_cell.length_b   1.000
_cell.length_c   1.000
_cell.angle_alpha   90.00
_cell.angle_beta   90.00
_cell.angle_gamma   90.00
#
_symmetry.space_group_name_H-M   'P 1'
#
loop_
_entity.id
_entity.type
_entity.pdbx_description
1 polymer ?
#
loop_
_entity_poly.entity_id
_entity_poly.type
_entity_poly.pdbx_seq_one_letter_code
_entity_poly.pdbx_strand_id
1 'polypeptide(L)'
;MELKDGDRYMDIGVEQAVITPLHPDTLHNFGPASSRDTVVYTCERPGGETSTGDKLKTIEKVREWKDFMSHPDRNIKHVIILLGDDELEDYEDPGLIEAYKAVGVTAHHIPYTSENSFSKIMAVLDEVAGKGERVVAHCTHGMGRSGRIAAGWLVHKYGLTAEEASEEVLATARANGVERMGAPTQLTLWMEKK
;
A
#
# COMPACT_ATOMS: atom_id res chain seq x y z
N MET A 1 20.38 -2.79 -6.16
CA MET A 1 20.01 -1.51 -5.54
C MET A 1 21.07 -1.11 -4.53
N GLU A 2 21.60 0.11 -4.62
CA GLU A 2 22.56 0.66 -3.65
C GLU A 2 21.82 1.31 -2.46
N LEU A 3 22.36 1.19 -1.25
CA LEU A 3 21.82 1.87 -0.07
C LEU A 3 22.08 3.37 -0.12
N LYS A 4 21.12 4.15 0.34
CA LYS A 4 21.25 5.58 0.63
C LYS A 4 21.18 5.82 2.14
N ASP A 5 21.47 7.04 2.56
CA ASP A 5 21.46 7.41 3.97
C ASP A 5 20.10 7.11 4.63
N GLY A 6 20.13 6.45 5.79
CA GLY A 6 18.96 5.98 6.52
C GLY A 6 18.30 4.70 5.98
N ASP A 7 18.70 4.16 4.83
CA ASP A 7 18.19 2.88 4.35
C ASP A 7 18.71 1.70 5.19
N ARG A 8 17.93 0.61 5.21
CA ARG A 8 18.34 -0.65 5.85
C ARG A 8 18.07 -1.84 4.94
N TYR A 9 18.89 -2.88 5.08
CA TYR A 9 18.62 -4.16 4.44
C TYR A 9 17.72 -5.04 5.31
N MET A 10 16.91 -5.88 4.66
CA MET A 10 16.19 -6.98 5.28
C MET A 10 16.32 -8.21 4.40
N ASP A 11 16.83 -9.29 4.97
CA ASP A 11 16.78 -10.59 4.31
C ASP A 11 15.34 -11.11 4.37
N ILE A 12 14.75 -11.35 3.20
CA ILE A 12 13.39 -11.86 3.04
C ILE A 12 13.38 -13.28 2.43
N GLY A 13 14.53 -13.96 2.48
CA GLY A 13 14.73 -15.35 2.07
C GLY A 13 15.00 -15.54 0.58
N VAL A 14 14.36 -14.76 -0.29
CA VAL A 14 14.57 -14.83 -1.76
C VAL A 14 15.52 -13.76 -2.29
N GLU A 15 15.75 -12.71 -1.50
CA GLU A 15 16.67 -11.62 -1.80
C GLU A 15 16.96 -10.80 -0.55
N GLN A 16 17.95 -9.90 -0.66
CA GLN A 16 18.19 -8.85 0.32
C GLN A 16 17.44 -7.58 -0.11
N ALA A 17 16.31 -7.30 0.54
CA ALA A 17 15.46 -6.17 0.23
C ALA A 17 15.99 -4.87 0.85
N VAL A 18 15.78 -3.74 0.18
CA VAL A 18 16.10 -2.39 0.69
C VAL A 18 14.85 -1.75 1.28
N ILE A 19 14.98 -1.15 2.46
CA ILE A 19 13.89 -0.43 3.13
C ILE A 19 14.29 1.02 3.35
N THR A 20 13.43 1.96 2.93
CA THR A 20 13.63 3.40 3.18
C THR A 20 13.24 3.80 4.61
N PRO A 21 13.83 4.85 5.19
CA PRO A 21 13.44 5.32 6.51
C PRO A 21 12.04 5.96 6.51
N LEU A 22 11.26 5.73 7.57
CA LEU A 22 10.04 6.48 7.86
C LEU A 22 10.39 7.80 8.56
N HIS A 23 9.90 8.92 8.04
CA HIS A 23 10.04 10.20 8.73
C HIS A 23 8.98 10.31 9.85
N PRO A 24 9.32 10.77 11.07
CA PRO A 24 8.39 10.81 12.21
C PRO A 24 7.11 11.64 11.97
N ASP A 25 7.19 12.67 11.15
CA ASP A 25 6.05 13.55 10.83
C ASP A 25 5.16 13.00 9.69
N THR A 26 5.53 11.86 9.10
CA THR A 26 4.76 11.25 8.02
C THR A 26 3.55 10.51 8.59
N LEU A 27 2.38 11.10 8.42
CA LEU A 27 1.12 10.49 8.86
C LEU A 27 0.77 9.27 8.02
N HIS A 28 0.36 8.19 8.70
CA HIS A 28 -0.18 6.96 8.12
C HIS A 28 0.77 6.22 7.15
N ASN A 29 2.07 6.52 7.19
CA ASN A 29 3.02 6.07 6.18
C ASN A 29 2.50 6.33 4.74
N PHE A 30 1.73 7.41 4.54
CA PHE A 30 0.99 7.68 3.31
C PHE A 30 1.87 8.40 2.28
N GLY A 31 1.93 7.86 1.06
CA GLY A 31 2.67 8.50 -0.03
C GLY A 31 2.31 7.97 -1.42
N PRO A 32 2.67 8.72 -2.48
CA PRO A 32 2.45 8.30 -3.85
C PRO A 32 3.30 7.08 -4.21
N ALA A 33 2.83 6.26 -5.16
CA ALA A 33 3.59 5.15 -5.71
C ALA A 33 4.85 5.63 -6.46
N SER A 34 4.74 6.76 -7.17
CA SER A 34 5.83 7.39 -7.91
C SER A 34 5.62 8.89 -8.06
N SER A 35 6.69 9.66 -8.29
CA SER A 35 6.62 11.06 -8.72
C SER A 35 5.98 11.25 -10.11
N ARG A 36 5.92 10.21 -10.95
CA ARG A 36 5.30 10.27 -12.29
C ARG A 36 3.81 9.87 -12.32
N ASP A 37 3.32 9.23 -11.26
CA ASP A 37 1.94 8.76 -11.18
C ASP A 37 1.14 9.58 -10.16
N THR A 38 -0.08 9.95 -10.53
CA THR A 38 -0.96 10.79 -9.71
C THR A 38 -2.22 10.04 -9.24
N VAL A 39 -2.29 8.73 -9.48
CA VAL A 39 -3.47 7.88 -9.25
C VAL A 39 -3.28 7.02 -8.02
N VAL A 40 -2.12 6.35 -7.90
CA VAL A 40 -1.87 5.30 -6.92
C VAL A 40 -1.06 5.83 -5.76
N TYR A 41 -1.64 5.66 -4.57
CA TYR A 41 -1.00 5.93 -3.29
C TYR A 41 -0.93 4.65 -2.49
N THR A 42 -0.09 4.65 -1.46
CA THR A 42 0.03 3.54 -0.52
C THR A 42 0.17 4.05 0.90
N CYS A 43 -0.26 3.26 1.88
CA CYS A 43 -0.19 3.62 3.30
C CYS A 43 -0.22 2.39 4.21
N GLU A 44 -0.10 2.63 5.51
CA GLU A 44 -0.43 1.65 6.56
C GLU A 44 -1.95 1.49 6.74
N ARG A 45 -2.39 0.48 7.47
CA ARG A 45 -3.82 0.26 7.74
C ARG A 45 -4.40 1.33 8.67
N PRO A 46 -5.73 1.60 8.63
CA PRO A 46 -6.37 2.47 9.62
C PRO A 46 -6.13 1.96 11.04
N GLY A 47 -5.65 2.84 11.91
CA GLY A 47 -5.29 2.50 13.30
C GLY A 47 -3.84 2.05 13.50
N GLY A 48 -3.05 1.90 12.44
CA GLY A 48 -1.63 1.52 12.53
C GLY A 48 -1.40 0.09 13.01
N GLU A 49 -0.17 -0.23 13.40
CA GLU A 49 0.17 -1.52 14.01
C GLU A 49 -0.48 -1.66 15.39
N THR A 50 -1.06 -2.83 15.67
CA THR A 50 -1.59 -3.17 16.99
C THR A 50 -0.45 -3.68 17.86
N SER A 51 -0.14 -2.98 18.95
CA SER A 51 0.90 -3.39 19.90
C SER A 51 0.35 -4.20 21.09
N THR A 52 -0.97 -4.39 21.16
CA THR A 52 -1.68 -5.01 22.28
C THR A 52 -2.77 -5.92 21.74
N GLY A 53 -3.05 -7.05 22.42
CA GLY A 53 -4.10 -8.00 22.04
C GLY A 53 -5.54 -7.46 22.08
N ASP A 54 -5.70 -6.14 22.17
CA ASP A 54 -6.97 -5.43 22.06
C ASP A 54 -7.25 -5.13 20.58
N LYS A 55 -8.51 -5.30 20.19
CA LYS A 55 -8.96 -4.97 18.84
C LYS A 55 -9.01 -3.45 18.61
N LEU A 56 -8.79 -3.04 17.37
CA LEU A 56 -8.93 -1.67 16.90
C LEU A 56 -10.39 -1.24 16.92
N LYS A 57 -10.64 -0.04 17.46
CA LYS A 57 -11.95 0.65 17.37
C LYS A 57 -12.26 1.03 15.93
N THR A 58 -12.80 0.08 15.18
CA THR A 58 -12.87 0.11 13.71
C THR A 58 -13.50 1.38 13.16
N ILE A 59 -14.68 1.75 13.65
CA ILE A 59 -15.40 2.93 13.12
C ILE A 59 -14.65 4.23 13.38
N GLU A 60 -14.02 4.36 14.55
CA GLU A 60 -13.21 5.53 14.89
C GLU A 60 -12.01 5.64 13.93
N LYS A 61 -11.26 4.53 13.78
CA LYS A 61 -10.04 4.51 12.95
C LYS A 61 -10.33 4.67 11.46
N VAL A 62 -11.42 4.10 10.97
CA VAL A 62 -11.84 4.31 9.58
C VAL A 62 -12.32 5.75 9.34
N ARG A 63 -13.00 6.39 10.29
CA ARG A 63 -13.42 7.80 10.15
C ARG A 63 -12.22 8.76 10.15
N GLU A 64 -11.30 8.60 11.10
CA GLU A 64 -10.04 9.36 11.15
C GLU A 64 -9.30 9.25 9.82
N TRP A 65 -9.14 8.02 9.33
CA TRP A 65 -8.48 7.76 8.05
C TRP A 65 -9.25 8.35 6.86
N LYS A 66 -10.58 8.19 6.82
CA LYS A 66 -11.44 8.74 5.76
C LYS A 66 -11.35 10.26 5.70
N ASP A 67 -11.31 10.95 6.83
CA ASP A 67 -11.14 12.40 6.87
C ASP A 67 -9.75 12.82 6.39
N PHE A 68 -8.71 12.05 6.73
CA PHE A 68 -7.37 12.27 6.18
C PHE A 68 -7.37 12.12 4.64
N MET A 69 -7.82 11.00 4.10
CA MET A 69 -7.67 10.70 2.67
C MET A 69 -8.61 11.50 1.75
N SER A 70 -9.74 11.97 2.27
CA SER A 70 -10.73 12.76 1.51
C SER A 70 -10.42 14.25 1.43
N HIS A 71 -9.34 14.73 2.08
CA HIS A 71 -8.89 16.12 1.95
C HIS A 71 -8.81 16.54 0.47
N PRO A 72 -9.23 17.76 0.08
CA PRO A 72 -9.29 18.19 -1.33
C PRO A 72 -7.99 17.97 -2.12
N ASP A 73 -6.84 18.14 -1.50
CA ASP A 73 -5.53 17.92 -2.14
C ASP A 73 -5.25 16.44 -2.46
N ARG A 74 -5.82 15.51 -1.69
CA ARG A 74 -5.67 14.06 -1.85
C ARG A 74 -6.81 13.45 -2.66
N ASN A 75 -8.06 13.81 -2.37
CA ASN A 75 -9.26 13.40 -3.11
C ASN A 75 -9.30 11.88 -3.42
N ILE A 76 -8.98 11.06 -2.42
CA ILE A 76 -8.98 9.60 -2.56
C ILE A 76 -10.37 9.06 -2.25
N LYS A 77 -10.88 8.19 -3.13
CA LYS A 77 -12.22 7.60 -3.03
C LYS A 77 -12.22 6.07 -2.93
N HIS A 78 -11.10 5.47 -3.34
CA HIS A 78 -10.94 4.02 -3.41
C HIS A 78 -9.86 3.56 -2.44
N VAL A 79 -10.11 2.43 -1.79
CA VAL A 79 -9.14 1.74 -0.95
C VAL A 79 -8.98 0.31 -1.44
N ILE A 80 -7.74 -0.17 -1.57
CA ILE A 80 -7.43 -1.59 -1.76
C ILE A 80 -6.89 -2.14 -0.45
N ILE A 81 -7.57 -3.14 0.09
CA ILE A 81 -7.24 -3.79 1.36
C ILE A 81 -6.47 -5.07 1.04
N LEU A 82 -5.18 -5.09 1.37
CA LEU A 82 -4.26 -6.20 1.07
C LEU A 82 -4.18 -7.24 2.20
N LEU A 83 -4.93 -7.01 3.27
CA LEU A 83 -4.94 -7.81 4.49
C LEU A 83 -5.61 -9.18 4.27
N GLY A 84 -5.04 -10.21 4.89
CA GLY A 84 -5.67 -11.53 5.03
C GLY A 84 -6.78 -11.51 6.09
N ASP A 85 -7.56 -12.59 6.15
CA ASP A 85 -8.69 -12.69 7.09
C ASP A 85 -8.21 -12.63 8.54
N ASP A 86 -7.06 -13.23 8.85
CA ASP A 86 -6.40 -13.20 10.16
C ASP A 86 -6.04 -11.77 10.59
N GLU A 87 -5.52 -10.96 9.66
CA GLU A 87 -5.17 -9.56 9.93
C GLU A 87 -6.41 -8.65 10.05
N LEU A 88 -7.55 -9.07 9.50
CA LEU A 88 -8.82 -8.37 9.64
C LEU A 88 -9.49 -8.64 10.99
N GLU A 89 -9.13 -9.72 11.69
CA GLU A 89 -9.65 -10.03 13.03
C GLU A 89 -9.23 -8.99 14.08
N ASP A 90 -8.17 -8.21 13.81
CA ASP A 90 -7.73 -7.08 14.63
C ASP A 90 -8.77 -5.97 14.74
N TYR A 91 -9.80 -5.95 13.89
CA TYR A 91 -10.83 -4.92 13.89
C TYR A 91 -12.07 -5.38 14.69
N GLU A 92 -12.57 -4.52 15.58
CA GLU A 92 -13.87 -4.70 16.23
C GLU A 92 -15.01 -4.71 15.20
N ASP A 93 -16.16 -5.27 15.59
CA ASP A 93 -17.41 -5.18 14.81
C ASP A 93 -17.71 -3.71 14.44
N PRO A 94 -18.09 -3.40 13.18
CA PRO A 94 -18.54 -4.30 12.11
C PRO A 94 -17.41 -4.88 11.23
N GLY A 95 -16.14 -4.70 11.61
CA GLY A 95 -14.99 -5.06 10.80
C GLY A 95 -14.63 -3.99 9.75
N LEU A 96 -13.40 -4.04 9.24
CA LEU A 96 -12.81 -2.97 8.42
C LEU A 96 -13.60 -2.69 7.13
N ILE A 97 -14.04 -3.73 6.43
CA ILE A 97 -14.69 -3.62 5.12
C ILE A 97 -16.06 -2.93 5.27
N GLU A 98 -16.88 -3.39 6.22
CA GLU A 98 -18.19 -2.79 6.49
C GLU A 98 -18.06 -1.37 7.03
N ALA A 99 -17.02 -1.09 7.83
CA ALA A 99 -16.74 0.26 8.29
C ALA A 99 -16.42 1.22 7.14
N TYR A 100 -15.62 0.82 6.14
CA TYR A 100 -15.36 1.63 4.95
C TYR A 100 -16.65 1.91 4.17
N LYS A 101 -17.46 0.87 3.95
CA LYS A 101 -18.74 0.98 3.26
C LYS A 101 -19.69 1.94 3.98
N ALA A 102 -19.75 1.86 5.31
CA ALA A 102 -20.59 2.74 6.14
C ALA A 102 -20.21 4.22 6.06
N VAL A 103 -18.94 4.54 5.74
CA VAL A 103 -18.48 5.93 5.55
C VAL A 103 -18.43 6.35 4.08
N GLY A 104 -18.97 5.54 3.16
CA GLY A 104 -19.07 5.87 1.73
C GLY A 104 -17.76 5.71 0.96
N VAL A 105 -16.82 4.92 1.45
CA VAL A 105 -15.55 4.62 0.76
C VAL A 105 -15.71 3.35 -0.07
N THR A 106 -15.23 3.39 -1.31
CA THR A 106 -15.22 2.19 -2.16
C THR A 106 -14.03 1.31 -1.78
N ALA A 107 -14.29 0.25 -1.01
CA ALA A 107 -13.28 -0.70 -0.56
C ALA A 107 -13.22 -1.93 -1.48
N HIS A 108 -12.01 -2.28 -1.90
CA HIS A 108 -11.67 -3.46 -2.68
C HIS A 108 -10.84 -4.40 -1.81
N HIS A 109 -11.44 -5.45 -1.26
CA HIS A 109 -10.70 -6.44 -0.47
C HIS A 109 -10.09 -7.49 -1.39
N ILE A 110 -8.76 -7.45 -1.51
CA ILE A 110 -7.99 -8.40 -2.31
C ILE A 110 -6.76 -8.78 -1.48
N PRO A 111 -6.84 -9.86 -0.66
CA PRO A 111 -5.70 -10.33 0.11
C PRO A 111 -4.48 -10.54 -0.79
N TYR A 112 -3.33 -10.00 -0.39
CA TYR A 112 -2.12 -10.06 -1.22
C TYR A 112 -1.73 -11.51 -1.57
N THR A 113 -1.96 -12.44 -0.66
CA THR A 113 -1.61 -13.86 -0.81
C THR A 113 -2.60 -14.65 -1.67
N SER A 114 -3.78 -14.10 -1.98
CA SER A 114 -4.80 -14.77 -2.78
C SER A 114 -4.35 -15.07 -4.21
N GLU A 115 -4.97 -16.08 -4.83
CA GLU A 115 -4.70 -16.43 -6.23
C GLU A 115 -5.04 -15.29 -7.17
N ASN A 116 -4.19 -15.09 -8.19
CA ASN A 116 -4.31 -14.00 -9.17
C ASN A 116 -4.43 -12.60 -8.54
N SER A 117 -3.88 -12.37 -7.33
CA SER A 117 -4.01 -11.08 -6.66
C SER A 117 -3.37 -9.94 -7.47
N PHE A 118 -2.27 -10.19 -8.18
CA PHE A 118 -1.64 -9.21 -9.07
C PHE A 118 -2.62 -8.71 -10.14
N SER A 119 -3.16 -9.61 -10.96
CA SER A 119 -4.04 -9.24 -12.08
C SER A 119 -5.35 -8.61 -11.59
N LYS A 120 -5.92 -9.10 -10.48
CA LYS A 120 -7.10 -8.49 -9.85
C LYS A 120 -6.84 -7.06 -9.38
N ILE A 121 -5.71 -6.82 -8.73
CA ILE A 121 -5.34 -5.47 -8.26
C ILE A 121 -5.07 -4.55 -9.44
N MET A 122 -4.29 -4.97 -10.44
CA MET A 122 -4.02 -4.14 -11.63
C MET A 122 -5.31 -3.77 -12.36
N ALA A 123 -6.28 -4.68 -12.47
CA ALA A 123 -7.59 -4.38 -13.07
C ALA A 123 -8.35 -3.28 -12.31
N VAL A 124 -8.34 -3.29 -10.97
CA VAL A 124 -8.93 -2.22 -10.16
C VAL A 124 -8.18 -0.90 -10.36
N LEU A 125 -6.85 -0.93 -10.40
CA LEU A 125 -6.04 0.27 -10.62
C LEU A 125 -6.30 0.89 -12.00
N ASP A 126 -6.42 0.07 -13.04
CA ASP A 126 -6.79 0.52 -14.39
C ASP A 126 -8.19 1.14 -14.42
N GLU A 127 -9.17 0.53 -13.75
CA GLU A 127 -10.52 1.07 -13.66
C GLU A 127 -10.54 2.45 -12.98
N VAL A 128 -9.85 2.59 -11.84
CA VAL A 128 -9.75 3.86 -11.12
C VAL A 128 -9.01 4.91 -11.94
N ALA A 129 -7.88 4.53 -12.57
CA ALA A 129 -7.11 5.41 -13.43
C ALA A 129 -7.94 5.89 -14.64
N GLY A 130 -8.73 5.00 -15.26
CA GLY A 130 -9.60 5.32 -16.38
C GLY A 130 -10.72 6.31 -16.04
N LYS A 131 -11.12 6.40 -14.76
CA LYS A 131 -12.07 7.40 -14.26
C LYS A 131 -11.40 8.72 -13.86
N GLY A 132 -10.07 8.80 -13.90
CA GLY A 132 -9.32 9.94 -13.37
C GLY A 132 -9.42 10.08 -11.85
N GLU A 133 -9.72 8.98 -11.15
CA GLU A 133 -9.86 8.95 -9.70
C GLU A 133 -8.56 8.48 -9.03
N ARG A 134 -8.50 8.60 -7.70
CA ARG A 134 -7.33 8.20 -6.90
C ARG A 134 -7.67 7.08 -5.95
N VAL A 135 -6.69 6.20 -5.76
CA VAL A 135 -6.78 4.99 -4.93
C VAL A 135 -5.59 4.91 -3.99
N VAL A 136 -5.85 4.39 -2.80
CA VAL A 136 -4.80 4.03 -1.84
C VAL A 136 -4.84 2.53 -1.57
N ALA A 137 -3.70 1.86 -1.64
CA ALA A 137 -3.56 0.47 -1.20
C ALA A 137 -2.88 0.42 0.17
N HIS A 138 -3.41 -0.40 1.08
CA HIS A 138 -2.79 -0.59 2.39
C HIS A 138 -2.63 -2.06 2.76
N CYS A 139 -1.55 -2.34 3.49
CA CYS A 139 -1.35 -3.56 4.26
C CYS A 139 -1.20 -3.18 5.74
N THR A 140 -0.53 -3.99 6.57
CA THR A 140 -0.34 -3.68 7.99
C THR A 140 0.50 -2.42 8.20
N HIS A 141 1.81 -2.47 7.94
CA HIS A 141 2.73 -1.34 8.14
C HIS A 141 2.84 -0.37 6.95
N GLY A 142 2.20 -0.68 5.83
CA GLY A 142 2.35 0.11 4.61
C GLY A 142 3.71 0.04 3.92
N MET A 143 4.60 -0.87 4.33
CA MET A 143 5.96 -0.99 3.80
C MET A 143 6.10 -2.04 2.69
N GLY A 144 5.90 -3.32 3.02
CA GLY A 144 6.25 -4.46 2.16
C GLY A 144 5.30 -4.68 0.98
N ARG A 145 4.08 -5.16 1.28
CA ARG A 145 3.05 -5.42 0.26
C ARG A 145 2.67 -4.13 -0.48
N SER A 146 2.52 -3.03 0.26
CA SER A 146 2.30 -1.70 -0.29
C SER A 146 3.40 -1.26 -1.28
N GLY A 147 4.68 -1.40 -0.93
CA GLY A 147 5.79 -1.10 -1.86
C GLY A 147 5.73 -1.94 -3.14
N ARG A 148 5.36 -3.21 -3.03
CA ARG A 148 5.18 -4.08 -4.21
C ARG A 148 3.96 -3.74 -5.05
N ILE A 149 2.83 -3.30 -4.46
CA ILE A 149 1.70 -2.76 -5.25
C ILE A 149 2.15 -1.54 -6.05
N ALA A 150 2.85 -0.60 -5.39
CA ALA A 150 3.37 0.59 -6.04
C ALA A 150 4.30 0.23 -7.21
N ALA A 151 5.28 -0.66 -7.00
CA ALA A 151 6.20 -1.08 -8.05
C ALA A 151 5.51 -1.89 -9.16
N GLY A 152 4.62 -2.82 -8.80
CA GLY A 152 3.85 -3.61 -9.76
C GLY A 152 2.96 -2.75 -10.66
N TRP A 153 2.39 -1.67 -10.13
CA TRP A 153 1.69 -0.68 -10.94
C TRP A 153 2.61 0.01 -11.95
N LEU A 154 3.84 0.33 -11.56
CA LEU A 154 4.79 0.96 -12.47
C LEU A 154 5.24 0.03 -13.59
N VAL A 155 5.43 -1.26 -13.28
CA VAL A 155 5.66 -2.29 -14.30
C VAL A 155 4.47 -2.37 -15.26
N HIS A 156 3.25 -2.51 -14.72
CA HIS A 156 2.02 -2.68 -15.50
C HIS A 156 1.71 -1.48 -16.41
N LYS A 157 1.72 -0.26 -15.87
CA LYS A 157 1.30 0.94 -16.59
C LYS A 157 2.39 1.59 -17.43
N TYR A 158 3.64 1.56 -16.96
CA TYR A 158 4.74 2.28 -17.58
C TYR A 158 5.79 1.37 -18.23
N GLY A 159 5.63 0.06 -18.14
CA GLY A 159 6.52 -0.91 -18.80
C GLY A 159 7.94 -0.96 -18.22
N LEU A 160 8.11 -0.53 -16.96
CA LEU A 160 9.39 -0.62 -16.26
C LEU A 160 9.74 -2.08 -15.94
N THR A 161 11.03 -2.38 -15.74
CA THR A 161 11.43 -3.64 -15.12
C THR A 161 11.09 -3.65 -13.62
N ALA A 162 11.11 -4.83 -12.99
CA ALA A 162 10.88 -4.94 -11.55
C ALA A 162 11.93 -4.15 -10.74
N GLU A 163 13.18 -4.13 -11.21
CA GLU A 163 14.28 -3.36 -10.63
C GLU A 163 14.06 -1.86 -10.77
N GLU A 164 13.78 -1.37 -11.98
CA GLU A 164 13.52 0.06 -12.25
C GLU A 164 12.33 0.57 -11.43
N ALA A 165 11.23 -0.21 -11.41
CA ALA A 165 10.05 0.11 -10.64
C ALA A 165 10.34 0.16 -9.13
N SER A 166 11.09 -0.83 -8.60
CA SER A 166 11.46 -0.85 -7.19
C SER A 166 12.35 0.34 -6.82
N GLU A 167 13.34 0.66 -7.65
CA GLU A 167 14.22 1.81 -7.44
C GLU A 167 13.46 3.14 -7.45
N GLU A 168 12.50 3.29 -8.37
CA GLU A 168 11.66 4.49 -8.44
C GLU A 168 10.73 4.64 -7.23
N VAL A 169 10.12 3.55 -6.76
CA VAL A 169 9.33 3.54 -5.53
C VAL A 169 10.20 3.95 -4.35
N LEU A 170 11.41 3.40 -4.21
CA LEU A 170 12.32 3.77 -3.13
C LEU A 170 12.77 5.23 -3.23
N ALA A 171 13.03 5.74 -4.43
CA ALA A 171 13.39 7.15 -4.62
C ALA A 171 12.25 8.08 -4.21
N THR A 172 11.03 7.77 -4.65
CA THR A 172 9.80 8.49 -4.28
C THR A 172 9.55 8.41 -2.79
N ALA A 173 9.76 7.24 -2.19
CA ALA A 173 9.54 7.01 -0.78
C ALA A 173 10.44 7.90 0.09
N ARG A 174 11.74 7.95 -0.21
CA ARG A 174 12.69 8.86 0.46
C ARG A 174 12.29 10.32 0.33
N ALA A 175 11.86 10.75 -0.85
CA ALA A 175 11.46 12.14 -1.10
C ALA A 175 10.19 12.55 -0.33
N ASN A 176 9.35 11.58 0.07
CA ASN A 176 8.11 11.82 0.81
C ASN A 176 8.20 11.37 2.28
N GLY A 177 9.36 10.92 2.74
CA GLY A 177 9.56 10.44 4.11
C GLY A 177 8.70 9.22 4.47
N VAL A 178 8.34 8.38 3.50
CA VAL A 178 7.58 7.14 3.72
C VAL A 178 8.50 5.92 3.72
N GLU A 179 8.17 4.90 4.52
CA GLU A 179 8.91 3.63 4.55
C GLU A 179 8.34 2.66 3.52
N ARG A 180 9.17 2.25 2.55
CA ARG A 180 8.84 1.25 1.53
C ARG A 180 9.96 0.24 1.40
N MET A 181 9.59 -0.99 1.10
CA MET A 181 10.53 -2.08 0.82
C MET A 181 10.60 -2.33 -0.69
N GLY A 182 11.79 -2.22 -1.25
CA GLY A 182 12.12 -2.60 -2.62
C GLY A 182 12.65 -4.03 -2.63
N ALA A 183 11.95 -4.90 -3.34
CA ALA A 183 12.21 -6.33 -3.43
C ALA A 183 11.85 -6.83 -4.85
N PRO A 184 12.67 -6.52 -5.87
CA PRO A 184 12.37 -6.81 -7.28
C PRO A 184 12.20 -8.31 -7.56
N THR A 185 12.97 -9.19 -6.92
CA THR A 185 12.81 -10.65 -7.13
C THR A 185 11.44 -11.10 -6.63
N GLN A 186 11.03 -10.66 -5.44
CA GLN A 186 9.73 -10.98 -4.85
C GLN A 186 8.57 -10.35 -5.64
N LEU A 187 8.78 -9.17 -6.22
CA LEU A 187 7.82 -8.55 -7.14
C LEU A 187 7.61 -9.44 -8.38
N THR A 188 8.68 -9.89 -9.03
CA THR A 188 8.60 -10.81 -10.18
C THR A 188 7.84 -12.09 -9.82
N LEU A 189 8.18 -12.72 -8.70
CA LEU A 189 7.48 -13.93 -8.23
C LEU A 189 5.98 -13.69 -8.00
N TRP A 190 5.60 -12.50 -7.50
CA TRP A 190 4.19 -12.15 -7.31
C TRP A 190 3.46 -11.92 -8.63
N MET A 191 4.09 -11.27 -9.61
CA MET A 191 3.49 -11.03 -10.94
C MET A 191 3.25 -12.34 -11.71
N GLU A 192 4.11 -13.34 -11.51
CA GLU A 192 4.00 -14.66 -12.14
C GLU A 192 3.04 -15.61 -11.41
N LYS A 193 2.63 -15.25 -10.19
CA LYS A 193 1.74 -16.08 -9.36
C LYS A 193 0.32 -16.09 -9.94
N LYS A 194 -0.08 -17.27 -10.40
CA LYS A 194 -1.46 -17.58 -10.82
C LYS A 194 -2.37 -17.82 -9.61
#